data_AF-A0AAD1D9A3-F1
#
_entry.id   AF-A0AAD1D9A3-F1
#
_cell.length_a   1.000
_cell.length_b   1.000
_cell.length_c   1.000
_cell.angle_alpha   90.00
_cell.angle_beta   90.00
_cell.angle_gamma   90.00
#
_symmetry.space_group_name_H-M   'P 1'
#
loop_
_entity.id
_entity.type
_entity.pdbx_description
1 polymer ?
#
loop_
_entity_poly.entity_id
_entity_poly.type
_entity_poly.pdbx_seq_one_letter_code
_entity_poly.pdbx_strand_id
1 'polypeptide(L)'
;MKRPANVVLHGPESTGKSTLGARLAAHYGTRLVPEYGRLYCEVRGSETDADDLVSIMHGHVALTEAAREQAAERGARLIISDTDPLMTAAWAMMGLGQRLPALDAFTDVGDLYLLMADDIPWVDDGIRLHRTPEARARFMALSRAELERRAVPWVLIAGDAEQRFAAAVAAIASAGIA
;
A
#
# COMPACT_ATOMS: atom_id res chain seq x y z
N MET A 1 25.90 2.40 -1.34
CA MET A 1 24.94 1.86 -0.34
C MET A 1 23.91 1.01 -1.08
N LYS A 2 23.40 -0.08 -0.46
CA LYS A 2 22.23 -0.78 -1.00
C LYS A 2 21.02 0.17 -0.96
N ARG A 3 20.13 0.12 -1.96
CA ARG A 3 18.88 0.90 -1.94
C ARG A 3 18.09 0.53 -0.67
N PRO A 4 17.45 1.50 0.02
CA PRO A 4 16.56 1.17 1.12
C PRO A 4 15.44 0.25 0.63
N ALA A 5 15.18 -0.83 1.37
CA ALA A 5 14.07 -1.73 1.06
C ALA A 5 12.73 -0.99 1.19
N ASN A 6 11.73 -1.37 0.40
CA ASN A 6 10.39 -0.82 0.47
C ASN A 6 9.43 -1.85 1.07
N VAL A 7 8.93 -1.56 2.27
CA VAL A 7 7.86 -2.33 2.90
C VAL A 7 6.53 -1.66 2.58
N VAL A 8 5.66 -2.36 1.85
CA VAL A 8 4.41 -1.81 1.34
C VAL A 8 3.23 -2.30 2.16
N LEU A 9 2.43 -1.38 2.69
CA LEU A 9 1.14 -1.68 3.28
C LEU A 9 0.11 -1.80 2.16
N HIS A 10 -0.56 -2.94 2.07
CA HIS A 10 -1.46 -3.27 0.98
C HIS A 10 -2.81 -3.74 1.50
N GLY A 11 -3.87 -3.49 0.73
CA GLY A 11 -5.21 -3.95 1.05
C GLY A 11 -6.24 -2.83 1.15
N PRO A 12 -7.51 -3.20 1.43
CA PRO A 12 -8.64 -2.31 1.31
C PRO A 12 -8.53 -1.02 2.12
N GLU A 13 -9.29 0.00 1.72
CA GLU A 13 -9.54 1.16 2.56
C GLU A 13 -9.97 0.73 3.97
N SER A 14 -9.75 1.59 4.97
CA SER A 14 -10.29 1.36 6.33
C SER A 14 -9.67 0.23 7.14
N THR A 15 -8.53 -0.33 6.72
CA THR A 15 -7.87 -1.47 7.39
C THR A 15 -6.75 -1.06 8.35
N GLY A 16 -6.59 0.23 8.63
CA GLY A 16 -5.58 0.74 9.57
C GLY A 16 -4.17 0.87 9.01
N LYS A 17 -4.00 0.84 7.67
CA LYS A 17 -2.71 1.02 6.98
C LYS A 17 -1.95 2.25 7.48
N SER A 18 -2.53 3.44 7.38
CA SER A 18 -1.83 4.68 7.73
C SER A 18 -1.40 4.72 9.21
N THR A 19 -2.22 4.19 10.11
CA THR A 19 -1.90 4.07 11.54
C THR A 19 -0.73 3.12 11.78
N LEU A 20 -0.78 1.91 11.19
CA LEU A 20 0.31 0.95 11.31
C LEU A 20 1.60 1.48 10.65
N GLY A 21 1.47 2.13 9.49
CA GLY A 21 2.58 2.70 8.74
C GLY A 21 3.31 3.79 9.50
N ALA A 22 2.59 4.70 10.13
CA ALA A 22 3.19 5.74 10.96
C ALA A 22 3.95 5.12 12.14
N ARG A 23 3.38 4.09 12.77
CA ARG A 23 4.01 3.38 13.89
C ARG A 23 5.26 2.61 13.46
N LEU A 24 5.24 1.94 12.31
CA LEU A 24 6.40 1.26 11.74
C LEU A 24 7.50 2.25 11.34
N ALA A 25 7.14 3.36 10.70
CA ALA A 25 8.09 4.41 10.33
C ALA A 25 8.81 4.97 11.57
N ALA A 26 8.06 5.24 12.65
CA ALA A 26 8.63 5.65 13.93
C ALA A 26 9.55 4.56 14.54
N HIS A 27 9.13 3.29 14.51
CA HIS A 27 9.91 2.18 15.05
C HIS A 27 11.27 1.99 14.35
N TYR A 28 11.30 2.10 13.02
CA TYR A 28 12.51 1.93 12.21
C TYR A 28 13.28 3.23 11.95
N GLY A 29 12.81 4.36 12.50
CA GLY A 29 13.43 5.67 12.28
C GLY A 29 13.44 6.09 10.80
N THR A 30 12.39 5.74 10.06
CA THR A 30 12.26 6.02 8.62
C THR A 30 11.04 6.88 8.29
N ARG A 31 10.77 7.07 6.99
CA ARG A 31 9.60 7.79 6.45
C ARG A 31 8.47 6.83 6.08
N LEU A 32 7.25 7.35 6.22
CA LEU A 32 6.05 6.82 5.60
C LEU A 32 5.79 7.58 4.30
N VAL A 33 5.75 6.87 3.17
CA VAL A 33 5.21 7.36 1.90
C VAL A 33 3.68 7.30 2.01
N PRO A 34 2.95 8.43 1.92
CA PRO A 34 1.49 8.41 1.98
C PRO A 34 0.88 7.84 0.70
N GLU A 35 -0.39 7.44 0.78
CA GLU A 35 -1.19 6.99 -0.36
C GLU A 35 -1.38 8.14 -1.35
N TYR A 36 -0.70 8.10 -2.51
CA TYR A 36 -0.79 9.18 -3.50
C TYR A 36 -2.19 9.28 -4.11
N GLY A 37 -2.89 8.15 -4.30
CA GLY A 37 -4.27 8.16 -4.80
C GLY A 37 -5.21 9.01 -3.95
N ARG A 38 -5.03 9.01 -2.62
CA ARG A 38 -5.78 9.88 -1.70
C ARG A 38 -5.46 11.36 -1.94
N LEU A 39 -4.18 11.71 -2.03
CA LEU A 39 -3.76 13.08 -2.30
C LEU A 39 -4.29 13.58 -3.65
N TYR A 40 -4.32 12.70 -4.66
CA TYR A 40 -4.88 13.00 -5.97
C TYR A 40 -6.39 13.28 -5.89
N CYS A 41 -7.14 12.38 -5.25
CA CYS A 41 -8.60 12.48 -5.12
C CYS A 41 -9.04 13.67 -4.25
N GLU A 42 -8.25 14.07 -3.24
CA GLU A 42 -8.50 15.27 -2.44
C GLU A 42 -8.50 16.55 -3.29
N VAL A 43 -7.68 16.58 -4.36
CA VAL A 43 -7.55 17.75 -5.25
C VAL A 43 -8.53 17.66 -6.44
N ARG A 44 -8.75 16.46 -6.99
CA ARG A 44 -9.47 16.27 -8.26
C ARG A 44 -10.86 15.64 -8.14
N GLY A 45 -11.23 15.16 -6.96
CA GLY A 45 -12.44 14.38 -6.73
C GLY A 45 -12.17 12.87 -6.81
N SER A 46 -13.13 12.08 -6.33
CA SER A 46 -13.00 10.62 -6.20
C SER A 46 -13.39 9.83 -7.45
N GLU A 47 -13.96 10.48 -8.47
CA GLU A 47 -14.18 9.86 -9.78
C GLU A 47 -12.86 9.80 -10.52
N THR A 48 -12.41 8.59 -10.86
CA THR A 48 -11.13 8.36 -11.54
C THR A 48 -11.35 7.49 -12.78
N ASP A 49 -10.79 7.91 -13.91
CA ASP A 49 -10.75 7.12 -15.14
C ASP A 49 -9.40 6.39 -15.31
N ALA A 50 -9.18 5.79 -16.49
CA ALA A 50 -7.94 5.07 -16.78
C ALA A 50 -6.70 5.98 -16.76
N ASP A 51 -6.80 7.20 -17.27
CA ASP A 51 -5.70 8.15 -17.35
C ASP A 51 -5.38 8.73 -15.97
N ASP A 52 -6.41 8.94 -15.13
CA ASP A 52 -6.25 9.30 -13.72
C ASP A 52 -5.48 8.21 -12.96
N LEU A 53 -5.83 6.93 -13.13
CA LEU A 53 -5.15 5.82 -12.46
C LEU A 53 -3.68 5.70 -12.91
N VAL A 54 -3.38 5.94 -14.18
CA VAL A 54 -1.99 5.99 -14.67
C VAL A 54 -1.25 7.21 -14.09
N SER A 55 -1.92 8.35 -13.94
CA SER A 55 -1.35 9.54 -13.30
C SER A 55 -1.06 9.31 -11.81
N ILE A 56 -1.97 8.63 -11.10
CA ILE A 56 -1.81 8.20 -9.71
C ILE A 56 -0.59 7.28 -9.59
N MET A 57 -0.45 6.31 -10.49
CA MET A 57 0.73 5.42 -10.53
C MET A 57 2.03 6.23 -10.62
N HIS A 58 2.14 7.15 -11.58
CA HIS A 58 3.36 7.95 -11.76
C HIS A 58 3.66 8.84 -10.54
N GLY A 59 2.65 9.49 -9.99
CA GLY A 59 2.82 10.31 -8.79
C GLY A 59 3.26 9.49 -7.57
N HIS A 60 2.73 8.28 -7.42
CA HIS A 60 3.12 7.36 -6.36
C HIS A 60 4.57 6.90 -6.52
N VAL A 61 4.99 6.54 -7.74
CA VAL A 61 6.37 6.16 -8.05
C VAL A 61 7.33 7.28 -7.69
N ALA A 62 7.06 8.51 -8.13
CA ALA A 62 7.91 9.66 -7.84
C ALA A 62 8.02 9.92 -6.32
N LEU A 63 6.93 9.76 -5.57
CA LEU A 63 6.93 9.94 -4.12
C LEU A 63 7.74 8.85 -3.41
N THR A 64 7.64 7.60 -3.85
CA THR A 64 8.43 6.49 -3.34
C THR A 64 9.92 6.67 -3.63
N GLU A 65 10.30 7.09 -4.84
CA GLU A 65 11.68 7.35 -5.23
C GLU A 65 12.30 8.46 -4.36
N ALA A 66 11.63 9.60 -4.22
CA ALA A 66 12.10 10.69 -3.38
C ALA A 66 12.26 10.27 -1.91
N ALA A 67 11.35 9.44 -1.39
CA ALA A 67 11.47 8.92 -0.02
C ALA A 67 12.64 7.95 0.14
N ARG A 68 12.92 7.10 -0.87
CA ARG A 68 14.09 6.19 -0.87
C ARG A 68 15.40 6.97 -0.89
N GLU A 69 15.50 8.01 -1.70
CA GLU A 69 16.69 8.86 -1.75
C GLU A 69 16.97 9.51 -0.39
N GLN A 70 15.95 10.13 0.20
CA GLN A 70 16.05 10.77 1.51
C GLN A 70 16.34 9.77 2.64
N ALA A 71 15.80 8.55 2.56
CA ALA A 71 16.12 7.48 3.50
C ALA A 71 17.58 7.04 3.37
N ALA A 72 18.08 6.91 2.13
CA ALA A 72 19.47 6.57 1.87
C ALA A 72 20.43 7.64 2.39
N GLU A 73 20.15 8.92 2.17
CA GLU A 73 20.95 10.03 2.72
C GLU A 73 21.04 10.02 4.25
N ARG A 74 20.00 9.52 4.92
CA ARG A 74 19.93 9.40 6.38
C ARG A 74 20.48 8.07 6.92
N GLY A 75 20.97 7.19 6.05
CA GLY A 75 21.46 5.87 6.44
C GLY A 75 20.37 4.87 6.83
N ALA A 76 19.10 5.17 6.53
CA ALA A 76 18.00 4.25 6.80
C ALA A 76 18.04 3.05 5.84
N ARG A 77 17.72 1.86 6.36
CA ARG A 77 17.77 0.60 5.58
C ARG A 77 16.48 0.28 4.84
N LEU A 78 15.38 0.91 5.23
CA LEU A 78 14.07 0.71 4.62
C LEU A 78 13.24 1.99 4.61
N ILE A 79 12.17 1.99 3.83
CA ILE A 79 11.04 2.92 3.89
C ILE A 79 9.74 2.13 4.08
N ILE A 80 8.70 2.79 4.59
CA ILE A 80 7.34 2.24 4.66
C ILE A 80 6.48 2.98 3.63
N SER A 81 5.69 2.26 2.83
CA SER A 81 4.78 2.88 1.87
C SER A 81 3.33 2.52 2.16
N ASP A 82 2.46 3.52 2.34
CA ASP A 82 1.01 3.35 2.35
C ASP A 82 0.54 3.29 0.90
N THR A 83 0.48 2.04 0.47
CA THR A 83 0.25 1.51 -0.87
C THR A 83 1.35 1.80 -1.88
N ASP A 84 1.15 1.28 -3.10
CA ASP A 84 2.02 1.37 -4.27
C ASP A 84 1.18 1.14 -5.56
N PRO A 85 1.79 1.13 -6.76
CA PRO A 85 1.07 0.85 -8.01
C PRO A 85 0.26 -0.46 -8.07
N LEU A 86 0.58 -1.48 -7.27
CA LEU A 86 -0.21 -2.72 -7.27
C LEU A 86 -1.57 -2.48 -6.62
N MET A 87 -1.66 -1.55 -5.67
CA MET A 87 -2.94 -1.13 -5.14
C MET A 87 -3.76 -0.38 -6.19
N THR A 88 -3.12 0.49 -6.98
CA THR A 88 -3.77 1.16 -8.12
C THR A 88 -4.28 0.14 -9.16
N ALA A 89 -3.57 -0.96 -9.39
CA ALA A 89 -4.04 -2.06 -10.26
C ALA A 89 -5.31 -2.73 -9.73
N ALA A 90 -5.41 -2.95 -8.42
CA ALA A 90 -6.64 -3.46 -7.82
C ALA A 90 -7.79 -2.44 -7.90
N TRP A 91 -7.51 -1.13 -7.78
CA TRP A 91 -8.49 -0.07 -8.04
C TRP A 91 -8.99 -0.07 -9.49
N ALA A 92 -8.10 -0.25 -10.47
CA ALA A 92 -8.49 -0.38 -11.88
C ALA A 92 -9.44 -1.56 -12.10
N MET A 93 -9.14 -2.72 -11.51
CA MET A 93 -10.02 -3.89 -11.59
C MET A 93 -11.36 -3.68 -10.87
N MET A 94 -11.38 -2.95 -9.77
CA MET A 94 -12.59 -2.69 -8.99
C MET A 94 -13.51 -1.68 -9.70
N GLY A 95 -12.94 -0.55 -10.15
CA GLY A 95 -13.68 0.57 -10.73
C GLY A 95 -13.95 0.41 -12.23
N LEU A 96 -12.94 0.00 -13.01
CA LEU A 96 -13.04 -0.09 -14.47
C LEU A 96 -13.32 -1.50 -14.98
N GLY A 97 -13.18 -2.53 -14.12
CA GLY A 97 -13.35 -3.93 -14.52
C GLY A 97 -12.28 -4.44 -15.48
N GLN A 98 -11.18 -3.70 -15.67
CA GLN A 98 -10.12 -4.03 -16.60
C GLN A 98 -8.74 -3.71 -16.02
N ARG A 99 -7.73 -4.40 -16.55
CA ARG A 99 -6.32 -4.15 -16.26
C ARG A 99 -5.80 -3.05 -17.18
N LEU A 100 -4.90 -2.20 -16.67
CA LEU A 100 -4.24 -1.19 -17.48
C LEU A 100 -2.82 -1.65 -17.82
N PRO A 101 -2.40 -1.65 -19.10
CA PRO A 101 -1.07 -2.11 -19.50
C PRO A 101 0.09 -1.44 -18.77
N ALA A 102 -0.04 -0.14 -18.44
CA ALA A 102 0.99 0.59 -17.70
C ALA A 102 1.21 0.04 -16.28
N LEU A 103 0.12 -0.30 -15.57
CA LEU A 103 0.18 -0.91 -14.24
C LEU A 103 0.75 -2.35 -14.30
N ASP A 104 0.42 -3.09 -15.35
CA ASP A 104 0.93 -4.44 -15.57
C ASP A 104 2.43 -4.47 -15.89
N ALA A 105 2.92 -3.43 -16.59
CA ALA A 105 4.32 -3.27 -16.94
C ALA A 105 5.18 -2.71 -15.79
N PHE A 106 4.58 -2.20 -14.71
CA PHE A 106 5.34 -1.65 -13.57
C PHE A 106 6.13 -2.74 -12.85
N THR A 107 7.47 -2.67 -12.81
CA THR A 107 8.33 -3.73 -12.23
C THR A 107 8.98 -3.38 -10.90
N ASP A 108 9.02 -2.12 -10.48
CA ASP A 108 9.71 -1.69 -9.26
C ASP A 108 8.85 -1.89 -7.99
N VAL A 109 8.42 -3.13 -7.80
CA VAL A 109 7.59 -3.56 -6.66
C VAL A 109 8.33 -3.47 -5.32
N GLY A 110 7.55 -3.46 -4.25
CA GLY A 110 8.04 -3.55 -2.88
C GLY A 110 8.84 -4.83 -2.61
N ASP A 111 9.73 -4.75 -1.63
CA ASP A 111 10.56 -5.88 -1.20
C ASP A 111 9.81 -6.78 -0.19
N LEU A 112 8.75 -6.26 0.46
CA LEU A 112 7.81 -7.01 1.29
C LEU A 112 6.43 -6.31 1.31
N TYR A 113 5.36 -7.08 1.13
CA TYR A 113 3.99 -6.59 1.25
C TYR A 113 3.33 -7.06 2.54
N LEU A 114 2.74 -6.12 3.27
CA LEU A 114 1.93 -6.37 4.46
C LEU A 114 0.46 -6.22 4.06
N LEU A 115 -0.19 -7.34 3.76
CA LEU A 115 -1.59 -7.39 3.37
C LEU A 115 -2.48 -7.24 4.61
N MET A 116 -3.18 -6.13 4.75
CA MET A 116 -4.00 -5.85 5.91
C MET A 116 -5.34 -6.59 5.82
N ALA A 117 -5.62 -7.43 6.82
CA ALA A 117 -6.92 -8.09 6.96
C ALA A 117 -8.04 -7.07 7.23
N ASP A 118 -9.28 -7.44 6.89
CA ASP A 118 -10.51 -6.67 7.07
C ASP A 118 -11.25 -7.00 8.39
N ASP A 119 -10.54 -7.59 9.34
CA ASP A 119 -11.04 -8.07 10.65
C ASP A 119 -11.22 -6.97 11.71
N ILE A 120 -11.05 -5.70 11.35
CA ILE A 120 -11.39 -4.55 12.19
C ILE A 120 -12.77 -3.99 11.83
N PRO A 121 -13.53 -3.46 12.81
CA PRO A 121 -14.81 -2.81 12.55
C PRO A 121 -14.66 -1.66 11.54
N TRP A 122 -15.57 -1.60 10.58
CA TRP A 122 -15.59 -0.50 9.62
C TRP A 122 -16.04 0.79 10.30
N VAL A 123 -15.34 1.89 10.00
CA VAL A 123 -15.66 3.24 10.46
C VAL A 123 -16.01 4.09 9.25
N ASP A 124 -17.14 4.80 9.29
CA ASP A 124 -17.49 5.77 8.24
C ASP A 124 -16.76 7.10 8.50
N ASP A 125 -15.87 7.51 7.60
CA ASP A 125 -15.23 8.84 7.64
C ASP A 125 -15.70 9.74 6.49
N GLY A 126 -16.79 9.38 5.79
CA GLY A 126 -17.44 10.20 4.77
C GLY A 126 -16.88 10.07 3.35
N ILE A 127 -15.63 9.63 3.17
CA ILE A 127 -14.94 9.58 1.87
C ILE A 127 -14.71 8.16 1.33
N ARG A 128 -15.08 7.12 2.10
CA ARG A 128 -14.90 5.71 1.73
C ARG A 128 -15.90 5.25 0.68
N LEU A 129 -15.39 4.57 -0.36
CA LEU A 129 -16.18 4.14 -1.52
C LEU A 129 -16.81 2.76 -1.32
N HIS A 130 -16.16 1.85 -0.58
CA HIS A 130 -16.60 0.46 -0.43
C HIS A 130 -17.25 0.21 0.94
N ARG A 131 -18.52 0.61 1.06
CA ARG A 131 -19.26 0.61 2.33
C ARG A 131 -19.91 -0.73 2.68
N THR A 132 -20.22 -1.58 1.70
CA THR A 132 -20.87 -2.87 1.95
C THR A 132 -19.85 -3.97 2.26
N PRO A 133 -20.21 -4.97 3.09
CA PRO A 133 -19.36 -6.14 3.33
C PRO A 133 -18.91 -6.84 2.04
N GLU A 134 -19.79 -6.94 1.04
CA GLU A 134 -19.51 -7.57 -0.25
C GLU A 134 -18.49 -6.77 -1.05
N ALA A 135 -18.62 -5.43 -1.08
CA ALA A 135 -17.67 -4.57 -1.76
C ALA A 135 -16.29 -4.62 -1.11
N ARG A 136 -16.23 -4.67 0.23
CA ARG A 136 -14.98 -4.82 1.00
C ARG A 136 -14.33 -6.17 0.72
N ALA A 137 -15.09 -7.26 0.77
CA ALA A 137 -14.60 -8.60 0.49
C ALA A 137 -14.10 -8.73 -0.96
N ARG A 138 -14.83 -8.14 -1.92
CA ARG A 138 -14.40 -8.08 -3.33
C ARG A 138 -13.09 -7.32 -3.47
N PHE A 139 -12.96 -6.15 -2.82
CA PHE A 139 -11.73 -5.37 -2.93
C PHE A 139 -10.55 -6.07 -2.27
N MET A 140 -10.75 -6.72 -1.12
CA MET A 140 -9.74 -7.56 -0.48
C MET A 140 -9.28 -8.71 -1.41
N ALA A 141 -10.23 -9.38 -2.06
CA ALA A 141 -9.92 -10.44 -3.02
C ALA A 141 -9.10 -9.91 -4.21
N LEU A 142 -9.45 -8.74 -4.75
CA LEU A 142 -8.69 -8.09 -5.83
C LEU A 142 -7.28 -7.66 -5.36
N SER A 143 -7.16 -7.09 -4.16
CA SER A 143 -5.87 -6.69 -3.57
C SER A 143 -4.95 -7.90 -3.44
N ARG A 144 -5.45 -9.02 -2.89
CA ARG A 144 -4.69 -10.26 -2.74
C ARG A 144 -4.35 -10.89 -4.08
N ALA A 145 -5.31 -10.96 -5.00
CA ALA A 145 -5.09 -11.54 -6.33
C ALA A 145 -3.98 -10.82 -7.10
N GLU A 146 -3.86 -9.49 -6.95
CA GLU A 146 -2.76 -8.76 -7.57
C GLU A 146 -1.39 -9.18 -6.97
N LEU A 147 -1.26 -9.29 -5.64
CA LEU A 147 0.00 -9.75 -5.03
C LEU A 147 0.39 -11.16 -5.50
N GLU A 148 -0.58 -12.07 -5.57
CA GLU A 148 -0.37 -13.45 -6.01
C GLU A 148 0.02 -13.51 -7.50
N ARG A 149 -0.68 -12.77 -8.36
CA ARG A 149 -0.38 -12.68 -9.79
C ARG A 149 1.01 -12.12 -10.05
N ARG A 150 1.44 -11.16 -9.23
CA ARG A 150 2.76 -10.52 -9.30
C ARG A 150 3.87 -11.37 -8.70
N ALA A 151 3.54 -12.46 -8.00
CA ALA A 151 4.47 -13.33 -7.29
C ALA A 151 5.41 -12.57 -6.34
N VAL A 152 4.89 -11.53 -5.67
CA VAL A 152 5.64 -10.73 -4.69
C VAL A 152 5.56 -11.35 -3.29
N PRO A 153 6.59 -11.18 -2.44
CA PRO A 153 6.54 -11.67 -1.06
C PRO A 153 5.52 -10.87 -0.24
N TRP A 154 4.59 -11.58 0.41
CA TRP A 154 3.58 -10.95 1.24
C TRP A 154 3.24 -11.74 2.50
N VAL A 155 2.77 -11.03 3.53
CA VAL A 155 2.28 -11.59 4.79
C VAL A 155 0.93 -10.97 5.15
N LEU A 156 -0.03 -11.79 5.60
CA LEU A 156 -1.31 -11.31 6.12
C LEU A 156 -1.12 -10.71 7.52
N ILE A 157 -1.58 -9.48 7.72
CA ILE A 157 -1.53 -8.75 9.00
C ILE A 157 -2.95 -8.57 9.53
N ALA A 158 -3.22 -9.21 10.68
CA ALA A 158 -4.54 -9.36 11.28
C ALA A 158 -4.48 -9.10 12.80
N GLY A 159 -5.65 -8.94 13.42
CA GLY A 159 -5.82 -8.71 14.84
C GLY A 159 -5.94 -7.24 15.24
N ASP A 160 -5.77 -6.99 16.53
CA ASP A 160 -5.76 -5.63 17.09
C ASP A 160 -4.48 -4.85 16.75
N ALA A 161 -4.40 -3.59 17.20
CA ALA A 161 -3.30 -2.69 16.91
C ALA A 161 -1.92 -3.24 17.36
N GLU A 162 -1.85 -3.93 18.50
CA GLU A 162 -0.60 -4.48 19.02
C GLU A 162 -0.22 -5.77 18.30
N GLN A 163 -1.19 -6.64 18.04
CA GLN A 163 -0.99 -7.87 17.27
C GLN A 163 -0.49 -7.57 15.86
N ARG A 164 -1.10 -6.59 15.18
CA ARG A 164 -0.72 -6.16 13.83
C ARG A 164 0.69 -5.58 13.81
N PHE A 165 1.03 -4.74 14.79
CA PHE A 165 2.37 -4.17 14.90
C PHE A 165 3.43 -5.24 15.15
N ALA A 166 3.19 -6.14 16.10
CA ALA A 166 4.10 -7.25 16.39
C ALA A 166 4.31 -8.17 15.17
N ALA A 167 3.22 -8.52 14.47
CA ALA A 167 3.28 -9.34 13.26
C ALA A 167 4.06 -8.65 12.13
N ALA A 168 3.83 -7.34 11.92
CA ALA A 168 4.55 -6.57 10.90
C ALA A 168 6.06 -6.50 11.20
N VAL A 169 6.45 -6.21 12.44
CA VAL A 169 7.86 -6.19 12.86
C VAL A 169 8.51 -7.57 12.68
N ALA A 170 7.82 -8.65 13.05
CA ALA A 170 8.31 -10.01 12.87
C ALA A 170 8.48 -10.38 11.38
N ALA A 171 7.55 -9.97 10.52
CA ALA A 171 7.64 -10.19 9.08
C ALA A 171 8.84 -9.45 8.45
N ILE A 172 9.03 -8.18 8.81
CA ILE A 172 10.16 -7.37 8.32
C ILE A 172 11.50 -7.95 8.80
N ALA A 173 11.58 -8.38 10.07
CA ALA A 173 12.76 -9.03 10.61
C ALA A 173 13.08 -10.35 9.87
N SER A 174 12.05 -11.16 9.61
CA SER A 174 12.19 -12.44 8.90
C SER A 174 12.63 -12.28 7.44
N ALA A 175 12.27 -11.15 6.80
CA ALA A 175 12.71 -10.81 5.46
C ALA A 175 14.18 -10.34 5.40
N GLY A 176 14.81 -10.02 6.54
CA GLY A 176 16.22 -9.59 6.59
C GLY A 176 16.48 -8.21 5.96
N ILE A 177 15.46 -7.34 5.94
CA ILE A 177 15.47 -6.03 5.29
C ILE A 177 15.49 -4.84 6.27
N ALA A 178 15.37 -5.10 7.58
CA ALA A 178 15.43 -4.08 8.64
C ALA A 178 16.82 -3.88 9.21
#